data_AF-A0A8J4DLQ1-F1
#
_entry.id   AF-A0A8J4DLQ1-F1
#
_cell.length_a   1.000
_cell.length_b   1.000
_cell.length_c   1.000
_cell.angle_alpha   90.00
_cell.angle_beta   90.00
_cell.angle_gamma   90.00
#
_symmetry.space_group_name_H-M   'P 1'
#
loop_
_entity.id
_entity.type
_entity.pdbx_description
1 polymer ?
#
loop_
_entity_poly.entity_id
_entity_poly.type
_entity_poly.pdbx_seq_one_letter_code
_entity_poly.pdbx_strand_id
1 'polypeptide(L)'
;MIHTGQAELDGVANQGWLLGHFMPPGTPLHSTAVEVKWGVHPAGQRRAAWATAETRTALLVLISGRFHMEMRDRTVVLTRPGDYLVWGPGEDHSWHAPADAVVLTVRWPSLPGWRLPPPPTQEDA
;
A
#
# COMPACT_ATOMS: atom_id res chain seq x y z
N MET A 1 5.68 -20.59 -14.67
CA MET A 1 4.79 -20.91 -13.53
C MET A 1 3.67 -19.88 -13.52
N ILE A 2 2.43 -20.28 -13.23
CA ILE A 2 1.26 -19.39 -13.22
C ILE A 2 0.60 -19.49 -11.85
N HIS A 3 0.17 -18.35 -11.29
CA HIS A 3 -0.60 -18.27 -10.06
C HIS A 3 -1.82 -17.38 -10.28
N THR A 4 -2.95 -17.74 -9.68
CA THR A 4 -4.23 -17.01 -9.77
C THR A 4 -4.85 -16.93 -8.39
N GLY A 5 -5.56 -15.84 -8.11
CA GLY A 5 -6.17 -15.62 -6.81
C GLY A 5 -7.08 -14.40 -6.80
N GLN A 6 -7.57 -14.02 -5.61
CA GLN A 6 -8.38 -12.83 -5.40
C GLN A 6 -7.66 -11.93 -4.39
N ALA A 7 -7.30 -10.72 -4.84
CA ALA A 7 -6.35 -9.86 -4.14
C ALA A 7 -6.78 -9.46 -2.71
N GLU A 8 -8.07 -9.29 -2.48
CA GLU A 8 -8.58 -8.94 -1.16
C GLU A 8 -8.43 -10.10 -0.18
N LEU A 9 -8.83 -11.31 -0.57
CA LEU A 9 -8.74 -12.54 0.23
C LEU A 9 -7.27 -12.94 0.46
N ASP A 10 -6.47 -12.97 -0.60
CA ASP A 10 -5.08 -13.43 -0.53
C ASP A 10 -4.17 -12.43 0.21
N GLY A 11 -4.53 -11.14 0.15
CA GLY A 11 -3.80 -10.08 0.82
C GLY A 11 -4.00 -10.06 2.34
N VAL A 12 -5.11 -10.60 2.88
CA VAL A 12 -5.46 -10.51 4.32
C VAL A 12 -4.33 -10.99 5.21
N ALA A 13 -3.77 -12.16 4.91
CA ALA A 13 -2.69 -12.78 5.68
C ALA A 13 -1.41 -11.92 5.71
N ASN A 14 -1.30 -10.95 4.81
CA ASN A 14 -0.12 -10.13 4.58
C ASN A 14 -0.43 -8.63 4.55
N GLN A 15 -1.44 -8.16 5.29
CA GLN A 15 -1.80 -6.73 5.36
C GLN A 15 -2.02 -6.08 3.97
N GLY A 16 -2.56 -6.86 3.03
CA GLY A 16 -2.82 -6.48 1.64
C GLY A 16 -1.70 -6.81 0.65
N TRP A 17 -0.50 -7.22 1.10
CA TRP A 17 0.61 -7.53 0.19
C TRP A 17 0.38 -8.85 -0.56
N LEU A 18 0.39 -8.79 -1.89
CA LEU A 18 0.15 -9.92 -2.80
C LEU A 18 1.44 -10.63 -3.20
N LEU A 19 2.54 -9.88 -3.39
CA LEU A 19 3.85 -10.42 -3.77
C LEU A 19 4.98 -9.49 -3.32
N GLY A 20 6.17 -10.06 -3.14
CA GLY A 20 7.37 -9.36 -2.68
C GLY A 20 8.40 -10.32 -2.06
N HIS A 21 9.52 -9.79 -1.57
CA HIS A 21 10.65 -10.57 -1.06
C HIS A 21 10.25 -11.46 0.12
N PHE A 22 9.26 -11.03 0.90
CA PHE A 22 8.72 -11.74 2.06
C PHE A 22 7.92 -13.00 1.70
N MET A 23 7.57 -13.22 0.43
CA MET A 23 6.87 -14.44 0.04
C MET A 23 7.82 -15.64 -0.05
N PRO A 24 7.32 -16.88 0.07
CA PRO A 24 8.17 -18.08 0.03
C PRO A 24 9.01 -18.17 -1.25
N PRO A 25 10.34 -18.37 -1.15
CA PRO A 25 11.20 -18.54 -2.33
C PRO A 25 10.74 -19.68 -3.24
N GLY A 26 10.96 -19.53 -4.55
CA GLY A 26 10.56 -20.52 -5.56
C GLY A 26 9.08 -20.43 -5.99
N THR A 27 8.29 -19.57 -5.36
CA THR A 27 6.93 -19.23 -5.81
C THR A 27 6.94 -18.02 -6.75
N PRO A 28 5.93 -17.83 -7.61
CA PRO A 28 5.87 -16.66 -8.49
C PRO A 28 5.49 -15.38 -7.71
N LEU A 29 5.14 -15.51 -6.43
CA LEU A 29 4.85 -14.40 -5.52
C LEU A 29 6.12 -13.88 -4.82
N HIS A 30 7.23 -14.61 -4.88
CA HIS A 30 8.51 -14.13 -4.37
C HIS A 30 9.20 -13.25 -5.42
N SER A 31 9.54 -12.02 -5.02
CA SER A 31 10.13 -11.03 -5.91
C SER A 31 11.12 -10.16 -5.14
N THR A 32 12.32 -9.96 -5.68
CA THR A 32 13.29 -8.98 -5.18
C THR A 32 13.20 -7.64 -5.94
N ALA A 33 12.44 -7.61 -7.04
CA ALA A 33 12.31 -6.43 -7.89
C ALA A 33 11.22 -5.48 -7.37
N VAL A 34 10.02 -6.01 -7.16
CA VAL A 34 8.84 -5.22 -6.77
C VAL A 34 8.05 -5.91 -5.66
N GLU A 35 7.35 -5.09 -4.88
CA GLU A 35 6.29 -5.48 -3.95
C GLU A 35 4.97 -4.92 -4.46
N VAL A 36 3.89 -5.69 -4.35
CA VAL A 36 2.56 -5.25 -4.77
C VAL A 36 1.57 -5.45 -3.62
N LYS A 37 0.79 -4.41 -3.33
CA LYS A 37 -0.24 -4.41 -2.31
C LYS A 37 -1.60 -4.01 -2.87
N TRP A 38 -2.63 -4.75 -2.48
CA TRP A 38 -4.03 -4.39 -2.60
C TRP A 38 -4.50 -3.80 -1.26
N GLY A 39 -4.92 -2.53 -1.27
CA GLY A 39 -5.41 -1.83 -0.08
C GLY A 39 -6.90 -1.57 -0.20
N VAL A 40 -7.69 -2.05 0.76
CA VAL A 40 -9.10 -1.71 0.95
C VAL A 40 -9.22 -0.90 2.22
N HIS A 41 -9.80 0.29 2.11
CA HIS A 41 -9.84 1.29 3.17
C HIS A 41 -11.27 1.82 3.34
N PRO A 42 -11.93 1.51 4.47
CA PRO A 42 -13.23 2.11 4.79
C PRO A 42 -13.15 3.62 4.99
N ALA A 43 -14.27 4.29 4.77
CA ALA A 43 -14.42 5.73 5.04
C ALA A 43 -14.01 6.07 6.49
N GLY A 44 -13.27 7.18 6.63
CA GLY A 44 -12.73 7.68 7.89
C GLY A 44 -11.44 6.99 8.35
N GLN A 45 -10.99 5.92 7.69
CA GLN A 45 -9.75 5.24 8.10
C GLN A 45 -8.53 6.12 7.81
N ARG A 46 -7.57 6.10 8.73
CA ARG A 46 -6.27 6.77 8.59
C ARG A 46 -5.16 5.87 9.09
N ARG A 47 -3.95 6.03 8.53
CA ARG A 47 -2.75 5.50 9.19
C ARG A 47 -2.25 6.50 10.22
N ALA A 48 -2.24 6.08 11.49
CA ALA A 48 -1.70 6.89 12.56
C ALA A 48 -0.18 7.12 12.41
N ALA A 49 0.55 6.07 12.01
CA ALA A 49 1.99 6.12 11.83
C ALA A 49 2.40 6.69 10.46
N TRP A 50 3.39 7.58 10.48
CA TRP A 50 4.09 7.99 9.26
C TRP A 50 5.08 6.89 8.86
N ALA A 51 5.11 6.57 7.56
CA ALA A 51 6.26 5.90 6.98
C ALA A 51 7.39 6.91 6.93
N THR A 52 8.52 6.61 7.57
CA THR A 52 9.67 7.50 7.60
C THR A 52 10.93 6.79 7.11
N ALA A 53 11.86 7.57 6.56
CA ALA A 53 13.14 7.06 6.06
C ALA A 53 13.00 5.87 5.09
N GLU A 54 11.94 5.86 4.28
CA GLU A 54 11.73 4.82 3.26
C GLU A 54 12.81 4.94 2.19
N THR A 55 13.45 3.82 1.85
CA THR A 55 14.53 3.78 0.84
C THR A 55 14.03 3.37 -0.53
N ARG A 56 12.77 2.92 -0.62
CA ARG A 56 12.13 2.45 -1.83
C ARG A 56 11.32 3.57 -2.50
N THR A 57 11.20 3.48 -3.82
CA THR A 57 10.22 4.26 -4.59
C THR A 57 8.88 3.54 -4.54
N ALA A 58 7.79 4.29 -4.50
CA ALA A 58 6.44 3.73 -4.54
C ALA A 58 5.54 4.45 -5.55
N LEU A 59 4.64 3.67 -6.14
CA LEU A 59 3.52 4.08 -6.96
C LEU A 59 2.25 3.65 -6.24
N LEU A 60 1.29 4.56 -6.08
CA LEU A 60 -0.08 4.24 -5.68
C LEU A 60 -1.03 4.63 -6.81
N VAL A 61 -1.96 3.74 -7.15
CA VAL A 61 -3.04 3.96 -8.10
C VAL A 61 -4.37 3.80 -7.39
N LEU A 62 -5.26 4.77 -7.54
CA LEU A 62 -6.63 4.69 -7.09
C LEU A 62 -7.43 3.78 -8.04
N ILE A 63 -7.97 2.68 -7.52
CA ILE A 63 -8.84 1.79 -8.28
C ILE A 63 -10.29 2.28 -8.21
N SER A 64 -10.76 2.63 -7.01
CA SER A 64 -12.10 3.18 -6.77
C SER A 64 -12.13 4.02 -5.50
N GLY A 65 -13.11 4.91 -5.40
CA GLY A 65 -13.36 5.71 -4.20
C GLY A 65 -12.61 7.04 -4.15
N ARG A 66 -12.18 7.44 -2.95
CA ARG A 66 -11.40 8.66 -2.73
C ARG A 66 -10.33 8.42 -1.69
N PHE A 67 -9.08 8.78 -2.02
CA PHE A 67 -7.95 8.52 -1.14
C PHE A 67 -7.02 9.73 -1.07
N HIS A 68 -6.55 10.06 0.13
CA HIS A 68 -5.63 11.15 0.38
C HIS A 68 -4.29 10.59 0.80
N MET A 69 -3.25 10.93 0.04
CA MET A 69 -1.87 10.70 0.43
C MET A 69 -1.35 11.94 1.16
N GLU A 70 -0.98 11.78 2.42
CA GLU A 70 -0.43 12.84 3.25
C GLU A 70 1.09 12.81 3.15
N MET A 71 1.68 13.83 2.55
CA MET A 71 3.13 14.10 2.57
C MET A 71 3.42 15.16 3.63
N ARG A 72 4.69 15.37 3.99
CA ARG A 72 5.07 16.36 5.01
C ARG A 72 4.69 17.78 4.65
N ASP A 73 4.75 18.12 3.37
CA ASP A 73 4.54 19.48 2.84
C ASP A 73 3.15 19.68 2.21
N ARG A 74 2.44 18.61 1.87
CA ARG A 74 1.15 18.67 1.17
C ARG A 74 0.34 17.39 1.28
N THR A 75 -0.94 17.49 0.94
CA THR A 75 -1.80 16.34 0.70
C THR A 75 -2.09 16.19 -0.79
N VAL A 76 -1.86 15.00 -1.33
CA VAL A 76 -2.25 14.62 -2.69
C VAL A 76 -3.61 13.93 -2.62
N VAL A 77 -4.60 14.49 -3.33
CA VAL A 77 -6.00 14.03 -3.29
C VAL A 77 -6.34 13.29 -4.59
N LEU A 78 -6.62 11.99 -4.47
CA LEU A 78 -7.02 11.12 -5.58
C LEU A 78 -8.54 10.92 -5.53
N THR A 79 -9.23 11.14 -6.65
CA THR A 79 -10.70 11.18 -6.70
C THR A 79 -11.32 10.44 -7.89
N ARG A 80 -10.52 10.08 -8.88
CA ARG A 80 -10.98 9.39 -10.10
C ARG A 80 -10.23 8.07 -10.25
N PRO A 81 -10.89 6.97 -10.66
CA PRO A 81 -10.20 5.73 -11.00
C PRO A 81 -9.04 6.00 -11.97
N GLY A 82 -7.86 5.48 -11.65
CA GLY A 82 -6.63 5.70 -12.40
C GLY A 82 -5.80 6.91 -11.95
N ASP A 83 -6.31 7.78 -11.07
CA ASP A 83 -5.49 8.80 -10.41
C ASP A 83 -4.33 8.10 -9.67
N TYR A 84 -3.12 8.63 -9.80
CA TYR A 84 -1.94 7.99 -9.26
C TYR A 84 -0.94 8.99 -8.68
N LEU A 85 -0.08 8.47 -7.81
CA LEU A 85 1.04 9.19 -7.21
C LEU A 85 2.28 8.31 -7.21
N VAL A 86 3.41 8.88 -7.61
CA VAL A 86 4.73 8.26 -7.47
C VAL A 86 5.57 9.14 -6.56
N TRP A 87 6.25 8.53 -5.59
CA TRP A 87 7.17 9.22 -4.71
C TRP A 87 8.44 8.40 -4.50
N GLY A 88 9.55 9.13 -4.40
CA GLY A 88 10.88 8.56 -4.30
C GLY A 88 11.29 8.24 -2.85
N PRO A 89 12.52 7.72 -2.69
CA PRO A 89 13.11 7.49 -1.38
C PRO A 89 13.18 8.78 -0.54
N GLY A 90 13.01 8.65 0.77
CA GLY A 90 13.08 9.74 1.74
C GLY A 90 11.77 10.52 1.92
N GLU A 91 10.77 10.30 1.07
CA GLU A 91 9.47 10.96 1.19
C GLU A 91 8.62 10.32 2.29
N ASP A 92 8.63 10.98 3.44
CA ASP A 92 7.80 10.66 4.59
C ASP A 92 6.31 10.81 4.23
N HIS A 93 5.51 9.77 4.53
CA HIS A 93 4.11 9.77 4.11
C HIS A 93 3.17 9.06 5.09
N SER A 94 1.90 9.49 5.09
CA SER A 94 0.76 8.80 5.68
C SER A 94 -0.43 8.83 4.71
N TRP A 95 -1.59 8.34 5.13
CA TRP A 95 -2.78 8.36 4.30
C TRP A 95 -4.06 8.45 5.11
N HIS A 96 -5.10 8.96 4.45
CA HIS A 96 -6.46 9.07 4.93
C HIS A 96 -7.45 8.66 3.82
N ALA A 97 -8.45 7.86 4.16
CA ALA A 97 -9.55 7.47 3.29
C ALA A 97 -10.83 8.23 3.69
N PRO A 98 -11.12 9.41 3.11
CA PRO A 98 -12.34 10.16 3.43
C PRO A 98 -13.65 9.46 2.99
N ALA A 99 -13.55 8.47 2.09
CA ALA A 99 -14.62 7.60 1.65
C ALA A 99 -14.04 6.19 1.47
N ASP A 100 -14.90 5.19 1.32
CA ASP A 100 -14.46 3.84 0.96
C ASP A 100 -13.57 3.91 -0.29
N ALA A 101 -12.40 3.30 -0.21
CA ALA A 101 -11.39 3.38 -1.26
C ALA A 101 -10.67 2.04 -1.45
N VAL A 102 -10.37 1.75 -2.72
CA VAL A 102 -9.50 0.65 -3.12
C VAL A 102 -8.30 1.22 -3.85
N VAL A 103 -7.10 0.84 -3.43
CA VAL A 103 -5.84 1.30 -4.00
C VAL A 103 -4.92 0.12 -4.32
N LEU A 104 -4.16 0.25 -5.40
CA LEU A 104 -3.05 -0.64 -5.72
C LEU A 104 -1.74 0.09 -5.46
N THR A 105 -0.87 -0.47 -4.63
CA THR A 105 0.48 0.08 -4.39
C THR A 105 1.54 -0.84 -4.95
N VAL A 106 2.47 -0.29 -5.72
CA VAL A 106 3.69 -0.97 -6.18
C VAL A 106 4.88 -0.27 -5.55
N ARG A 107 5.81 -1.03 -4.98
CA ARG A 107 7.02 -0.49 -4.34
C ARG A 107 8.27 -1.21 -4.83
N TRP A 108 9.36 -0.47 -5.07
CA TRP A 108 10.61 -1.04 -5.55
C TRP A 108 11.85 -0.30 -5.00
N PRO A 109 12.98 -1.02 -4.79
CA PRO A 109 13.12 -2.48 -4.91
C PRO A 109 12.36 -3.23 -3.81
N SER A 110 12.13 -4.54 -3.98
CA SER A 110 11.64 -5.36 -2.88
C SER A 110 12.81 -5.84 -2.03
N LEU A 111 12.83 -5.41 -0.77
CA LEU A 111 13.96 -5.65 0.13
C LEU A 111 13.50 -6.50 1.31
N PRO A 112 14.38 -7.36 1.86
CA PRO A 112 14.12 -8.01 3.14
C PRO A 112 13.93 -6.94 4.23
N GLY A 113 13.04 -7.21 5.18
CA GLY A 113 12.87 -6.37 6.36
C GLY A 113 11.56 -5.57 6.42
N TRP A 114 11.58 -4.57 7.29
CA TRP A 114 10.46 -4.09 8.10
C TRP A 114 9.18 -3.65 7.35
N ARG A 115 8.04 -3.94 7.97
CA ARG A 115 6.69 -3.46 7.62
C ARG A 115 6.18 -2.55 8.73
N LEU A 116 5.51 -1.46 8.36
CA LEU A 116 4.73 -0.67 9.30
C LEU A 116 3.67 -1.56 10.00
N PRO A 117 3.35 -1.30 11.28
CA PRO A 117 2.22 -1.94 11.92
C PRO A 117 0.92 -1.66 11.15
N PRO A 118 -0.08 -2.57 11.25
CA PRO A 118 -1.36 -2.35 10.60
C PRO A 118 -2.01 -1.05 11.13
N PRO A 119 -2.84 -0.37 10.33
CA PRO A 119 -3.67 0.71 10.85
C PRO A 119 -4.57 0.18 12.00
N PRO A 120 -4.91 1.01 13.00
CA PRO A 120 -5.84 0.63 14.05
C PRO A 120 -7.20 0.22 13.45
N THR A 121 -7.88 -0.73 14.09
CA THR A 121 -9.25 -1.09 13.70
C THR A 121 -10.21 0.02 14.15
N GLN A 122 -11.39 0.14 13.50
CA GLN A 122 -12.40 1.14 13.90
C GLN A 122 -12.91 0.96 15.33
N GLU A 123 -12.68 -0.20 15.96
CA GLU A 123 -13.04 -0.48 17.35
C GLU A 123 -12.07 0.17 18.36
N ASP A 124 -10.88 0.60 17.91
CA ASP A 124 -9.83 1.20 18.74
C ASP A 124 -9.92 2.74 18.86
N ALA A 125 -10.97 3.37 18.29
CA ALA A 125 -11.13 4.83 18.17
C ALA A 125 -12.20 5.42 19.09
#